data_AF-A0A8J5ITA4-F1
#
_entry.id   AF-A0A8J5ITA4-F1
#
_cell.length_a   1.000
_cell.length_b   1.000
_cell.length_c   1.000
_cell.angle_alpha   90.00
_cell.angle_beta   90.00
_cell.angle_gamma   90.00
#
_symmetry.space_group_name_H-M   'P 1'
#
loop_
_entity.id
_entity.type
_entity.pdbx_description
1 polymer ?
#
loop_
_entity_poly.entity_id
_entity_poly.type
_entity_poly.pdbx_seq_one_letter_code
_entity_poly.pdbx_strand_id
1 'polypeptide(L)'
;MIREAAEATRTRPLADDFPNAKWVSRWVANHPTISVRHAQLLDVKRASASTPDAVMNYYNNWKTVLEKFDLLDKPKRLWNCDETGVCPQRRGRERVICPKAMRANVQRSDDRENVSIMACVSASGKRMLLMYIFMGKH
;
A
#
# COMPACT_ATOMS: atom_id res chain seq x y z
N MET A 1 10.04 -9.07 26.77
CA MET A 1 9.34 -10.22 26.15
C MET A 1 10.24 -11.17 25.36
N ILE A 2 10.74 -10.85 24.15
CA ILE A 2 11.52 -11.86 23.35
C ILE A 2 12.85 -12.25 24.01
N ARG A 3 13.57 -11.28 24.57
CA ARG A 3 14.83 -11.52 25.30
C ARG A 3 14.61 -12.37 26.56
N GLU A 4 13.66 -11.98 27.41
CA GLU A 4 13.30 -12.74 28.63
C GLU A 4 12.90 -14.19 28.32
N ALA A 5 12.08 -14.41 27.28
CA ALA A 5 11.69 -15.76 26.86
C ALA A 5 12.89 -16.58 26.36
N ALA A 6 13.82 -15.94 25.65
CA ALA A 6 15.03 -16.58 25.15
C ALA A 6 16.04 -16.87 26.28
N GLU A 7 16.11 -16.03 27.31
CA GLU A 7 16.94 -16.25 28.51
C GLU A 7 16.38 -17.40 29.35
N ALA A 8 15.06 -17.55 29.43
CA ALA A 8 14.41 -18.66 30.14
C ALA A 8 14.56 -20.02 29.44
N THR A 9 14.75 -20.05 28.12
CA THR A 9 14.77 -21.30 27.33
C THR A 9 16.14 -21.72 26.84
N ARG A 10 17.13 -20.83 26.79
CA ARG A 10 18.48 -21.15 26.31
C ARG A 10 19.45 -21.44 27.46
N THR A 11 20.32 -22.41 27.22
CA THR A 11 21.41 -22.80 28.14
C THR A 11 22.68 -21.97 27.99
N ARG A 12 22.78 -21.11 26.96
CA ARG A 12 23.94 -20.24 26.72
C ARG A 12 23.54 -18.77 26.86
N PRO A 13 24.44 -17.91 27.39
CA PRO A 13 24.19 -16.47 27.47
C PRO A 13 23.85 -15.89 26.09
N LEU A 14 22.85 -15.01 26.06
CA LEU A 14 22.54 -14.25 24.86
C LEU A 14 23.61 -13.19 24.65
N ALA A 15 23.98 -12.95 23.40
CA ALA A 15 24.83 -11.82 23.04
C ALA A 15 24.10 -10.50 23.37
N ASP A 16 24.86 -9.45 23.66
CA ASP A 16 24.30 -8.13 24.00
C ASP A 16 23.45 -7.55 22.86
N ASP A 17 23.82 -7.85 21.62
CA ASP A 17 23.12 -7.42 20.41
C ASP A 17 21.85 -8.24 20.10
N PHE A 18 21.46 -9.17 20.97
CA PHE A 18 20.27 -9.98 20.79
C PHE A 18 18.98 -9.18 21.05
N PRO A 19 17.97 -9.29 20.17
CA PRO A 19 17.96 -10.05 18.91
C PRO A 19 18.65 -9.30 17.75
N ASN A 20 19.56 -9.98 17.04
CA ASN A 20 20.24 -9.40 15.88
C ASN A 20 19.65 -9.87 14.54
N ALA A 21 20.04 -9.22 13.44
CA ALA A 21 19.50 -9.49 12.11
C ALA A 21 19.67 -10.96 11.65
N LYS A 22 20.78 -11.61 12.04
CA LYS A 22 21.02 -13.03 11.74
C LYS A 22 20.02 -13.93 12.45
N TRP A 23 19.74 -13.65 13.73
CA TRP A 23 18.75 -14.39 14.48
C TRP A 23 17.35 -14.21 13.89
N VAL A 24 16.95 -12.98 13.58
CA VAL A 24 15.63 -12.68 12.99
C VAL A 24 15.46 -13.41 11.65
N SER A 25 16.47 -13.37 10.77
CA SER A 25 16.43 -14.05 9.48
C SER A 25 16.27 -15.57 9.62
N ARG A 26 17.01 -16.21 10.54
CA ARG A 26 16.87 -17.65 10.83
C ARG A 26 15.53 -17.99 11.44
N TRP A 27 15.05 -17.14 12.36
CA TRP A 27 13.76 -17.35 13.01
C TRP A 27 12.62 -17.29 11.99
N VAL A 28 12.61 -16.30 11.10
CA VAL A 28 11.61 -16.24 10.02
C VAL A 28 11.71 -17.45 9.08
N ALA A 29 12.93 -17.87 8.70
CA ALA A 29 13.11 -19.05 7.86
C ALA A 29 12.57 -20.35 8.49
N ASN A 30 12.63 -20.46 9.82
CA ASN A 30 12.14 -21.62 10.55
C ASN A 30 10.61 -21.59 10.83
N HIS A 31 9.92 -20.50 10.49
CA HIS A 31 8.47 -20.36 10.68
C HIS A 31 7.80 -20.07 9.32
N PRO A 32 7.49 -21.11 8.53
CA PRO A 32 7.00 -20.92 7.15
C PRO A 32 5.62 -20.24 7.06
N THR A 33 4.89 -20.12 8.18
CA THR A 33 3.59 -19.44 8.26
C THR A 33 3.71 -17.91 8.35
N ILE A 34 4.91 -17.36 8.55
CA ILE A 34 5.15 -15.92 8.62
C ILE A 34 6.03 -15.45 7.45
N SER A 35 5.88 -14.19 7.06
CA SER A 35 6.67 -13.59 5.98
C SER A 35 7.03 -12.14 6.34
N VAL A 36 8.22 -11.71 5.93
CA VAL A 36 8.59 -10.29 6.00
C VAL A 36 7.92 -9.57 4.84
N ARG A 37 7.15 -8.52 5.15
CA ARG A 37 6.45 -7.72 4.15
C ARG A 37 6.71 -6.24 4.38
N HIS A 38 6.70 -5.48 3.30
CA HIS A 38 6.57 -4.04 3.41
C HIS A 38 5.16 -3.72 3.91
N ALA A 39 5.07 -2.90 4.95
CA ALA A 39 3.78 -2.39 5.41
C ALA A 39 3.12 -1.58 4.28
N GLN A 40 1.84 -1.84 4.06
CA GLN A 40 1.03 -1.01 3.17
C GLN A 40 0.56 0.22 3.96
N LEU A 41 0.79 1.40 3.40
CA LEU A 41 0.21 2.63 3.94
C LEU A 41 -1.30 2.60 3.71
N LEU A 42 -2.06 2.56 4.79
CA LEU A 42 -3.51 2.72 4.78
C LEU A 42 -3.83 4.07 5.43
N ASP A 43 -4.57 4.91 4.72
CA ASP A 43 -5.04 6.18 5.26
C ASP A 43 -5.91 5.95 6.51
N VAL A 44 -5.73 6.76 7.54
CA VAL A 44 -6.43 6.58 8.84
C VAL A 44 -7.94 6.66 8.66
N LYS A 45 -8.44 7.57 7.82
CA LYS A 45 -9.89 7.70 7.57
C LYS A 45 -10.40 6.47 6.81
N ARG A 46 -9.63 5.96 5.84
CA ARG A 46 -9.96 4.70 5.15
C ARG A 46 -10.02 3.53 6.13
N ALA A 47 -9.06 3.44 7.05
CA ALA A 47 -9.05 2.39 8.05
C ALA A 47 -10.27 2.49 8.99
N SER A 48 -10.57 3.68 9.51
CA SER A 48 -11.70 3.88 10.41
C SER A 48 -13.07 3.70 9.73
N ALA A 49 -13.17 4.03 8.44
CA ALA A 49 -14.40 3.89 7.68
C ALA A 49 -14.65 2.46 7.17
N SER A 50 -13.65 1.58 7.23
CA SER A 50 -13.76 0.18 6.79
C SER A 50 -14.38 -0.71 7.87
N THR A 51 -15.52 -0.30 8.43
CA THR A 51 -16.27 -1.12 9.39
C THR A 51 -17.04 -2.22 8.66
N PRO A 52 -17.32 -3.37 9.30
CA PRO A 52 -18.11 -4.44 8.69
C PRO A 52 -19.45 -3.94 8.15
N ASP A 53 -20.14 -3.07 8.89
CA ASP A 53 -21.44 -2.52 8.48
C ASP A 53 -21.32 -1.63 7.25
N ALA A 54 -20.31 -0.75 7.19
CA ALA A 54 -20.10 0.13 6.04
C ALA A 54 -19.80 -0.67 4.77
N VAL A 55 -18.97 -1.71 4.91
CA VAL A 55 -18.61 -2.61 3.81
C VAL A 55 -19.83 -3.42 3.33
N MET A 56 -20.60 -4.01 4.26
CA MET A 56 -21.80 -4.76 3.92
C MET A 56 -22.87 -3.88 3.28
N ASN A 57 -23.09 -2.67 3.81
CA ASN A 57 -24.03 -1.71 3.22
C ASN A 57 -23.64 -1.34 1.79
N TYR A 58 -22.35 -1.11 1.52
CA TYR A 58 -21.86 -0.87 0.16
C TYR A 58 -22.20 -2.02 -0.78
N TYR A 59 -21.89 -3.28 -0.40
CA TYR A 59 -22.15 -4.44 -1.25
C TYR A 59 -23.65 -4.71 -1.45
N ASN A 60 -24.48 -4.51 -0.43
CA ASN A 60 -25.92 -4.64 -0.53
C ASN A 60 -26.53 -3.60 -1.48
N ASN A 61 -26.07 -2.35 -1.39
CA ASN A 61 -26.50 -1.29 -2.31
C ASN A 61 -26.04 -1.59 -3.73
N TRP A 62 -24.80 -2.02 -3.91
CA TRP A 62 -24.27 -2.39 -5.22
C TRP A 62 -25.08 -3.54 -5.84
N LYS A 63 -25.33 -4.62 -5.09
CA LYS A 63 -26.16 -5.74 -5.54
C LYS A 63 -27.56 -5.29 -5.95
N THR A 64 -28.21 -4.48 -5.12
CA THR A 64 -29.54 -3.91 -5.41
C THR A 64 -29.55 -3.15 -6.73
N VAL A 65 -28.52 -2.33 -7.00
CA VAL A 65 -28.41 -1.59 -8.27
C VAL A 65 -28.20 -2.54 -9.44
N LEU A 66 -27.33 -3.55 -9.30
CA LEU A 66 -27.09 -4.53 -10.36
C LEU A 66 -28.34 -5.33 -10.70
N GLU A 67 -29.11 -5.76 -9.70
CA GLU A 67 -30.38 -6.46 -9.88
C GLU A 67 -31.42 -5.56 -10.55
N LYS A 68 -31.58 -4.32 -10.06
CA LYS A 68 -32.53 -3.34 -10.59
C LYS A 68 -32.34 -3.06 -12.08
N PHE A 69 -31.10 -3.05 -12.56
CA PHE A 69 -30.76 -2.76 -13.95
C PHE A 69 -30.42 -4.01 -14.78
N ASP A 70 -30.62 -5.21 -14.22
CA ASP A 70 -30.33 -6.49 -14.88
C ASP A 70 -28.89 -6.53 -15.43
N LEU A 71 -27.92 -6.29 -14.54
CA LEU A 71 -26.49 -6.16 -14.87
C LEU A 71 -25.59 -7.26 -14.28
N LEU A 72 -26.15 -8.16 -13.46
CA LEU A 72 -25.37 -9.17 -12.72
C LEU A 72 -24.49 -10.05 -13.62
N ASP A 73 -24.96 -10.37 -14.82
CA ASP A 73 -24.30 -11.22 -15.81
C ASP A 73 -23.74 -10.42 -17.01
N LYS A 74 -23.70 -9.08 -16.92
CA LYS A 74 -23.33 -8.19 -18.04
C LYS A 74 -22.06 -7.37 -17.74
N PRO A 75 -20.89 -8.03 -17.58
CA PRO A 75 -19.64 -7.35 -17.22
C PRO A 75 -19.17 -6.31 -18.26
N LYS A 76 -19.62 -6.44 -19.52
CA LYS A 76 -19.34 -5.47 -20.59
C LYS A 76 -20.00 -4.10 -20.37
N ARG A 77 -21.01 -4.03 -19.50
CA ARG A 77 -21.77 -2.80 -19.18
C ARG A 77 -21.33 -2.15 -17.87
N LEU A 78 -20.50 -2.83 -17.07
CA LEU A 78 -19.98 -2.33 -15.81
C LEU A 78 -18.62 -1.68 -16.06
N TRP A 79 -18.52 -0.38 -15.79
CA TRP A 79 -17.32 0.41 -15.97
C TRP A 79 -16.95 1.08 -14.64
N ASN A 80 -15.70 0.95 -14.24
CA ASN A 80 -15.13 1.72 -13.15
C ASN A 80 -14.21 2.79 -13.73
N CYS A 81 -14.28 4.01 -13.18
CA CYS A 81 -13.43 5.13 -13.57
C CYS A 81 -12.81 5.72 -12.30
N ASP A 82 -11.50 5.90 -12.30
CA ASP A 82 -10.78 6.48 -11.17
C ASP A 82 -9.64 7.38 -11.65
N GLU A 83 -9.33 8.40 -10.85
CA GLU A 83 -8.28 9.37 -11.15
C GLU A 83 -7.03 9.04 -10.32
N THR A 84 -5.90 8.87 -11.00
CA THR A 84 -4.61 8.67 -10.35
C THR A 84 -3.68 9.83 -10.65
N GLY A 85 -3.28 10.55 -9.60
CA GLY A 85 -2.24 11.56 -9.68
C GLY A 85 -0.86 10.95 -9.88
N VAL A 86 -0.20 11.32 -10.97
CA VAL A 86 1.20 10.98 -11.26
C VAL A 86 2.04 12.21 -10.97
N CYS A 87 2.96 12.02 -10.03
CA CYS A 87 3.94 13.03 -9.66
C CYS A 87 5.28 12.64 -10.32
N PRO A 88 5.89 13.51 -11.16
CA PRO A 88 7.18 13.23 -11.79
C PRO A 88 8.31 13.01 -10.77
N GLN A 89 8.18 13.57 -9.56
CA GLN A 89 9.14 13.34 -8.49
C GLN A 89 9.09 11.89 -8.01
N ARG A 90 10.24 11.21 -8.05
CA ARG A 90 10.41 9.88 -7.46
C ARG A 90 9.94 9.87 -6.01
N ARG A 91 8.86 9.14 -5.74
CA ARG A 91 8.41 8.80 -4.38
C ARG A 91 9.21 7.60 -3.86
N GLY A 92 10.50 7.79 -3.67
CA GLY A 92 11.40 6.79 -3.06
C GLY A 92 12.07 7.36 -1.82
N ARG A 93 12.43 6.51 -0.86
CA ARG A 93 13.42 6.88 0.15
C ARG A 93 14.80 6.59 -0.43
N GLU A 94 15.59 7.62 -0.66
CA GLU A 94 16.95 7.50 -1.14
C GLU A 94 17.83 6.94 -0.02
N ARG A 95 18.61 5.92 -0.37
CA ARG A 95 19.63 5.39 0.52
C ARG A 95 20.87 6.25 0.35
N VAL A 96 21.23 6.98 1.40
CA VAL A 96 22.44 7.81 1.47
C VAL A 96 23.38 7.23 2.52
N ILE A 97 24.68 7.29 2.25
CA ILE A 97 25.73 6.93 3.21
C ILE A 97 26.19 8.24 3.86
N CYS A 98 26.07 8.35 5.18
CA CYS A 98 26.50 9.53 5.92
C CYS A 98 27.16 9.17 7.27
N PRO A 99 28.06 10.01 7.80
CA PRO A 99 28.61 9.84 9.14
C PRO A 99 27.52 9.79 10.22
N LYS A 100 27.78 9.03 11.28
CA LYS A 100 26.87 8.92 12.43
C LYS A 100 26.64 10.30 13.05
N ALA A 101 25.39 10.62 13.38
CA ALA A 101 24.93 11.91 13.92
C ALA A 101 24.97 13.13 12.96
N MET A 102 25.24 12.92 11.67
CA MET A 102 25.14 13.99 10.65
C MET A 102 23.83 13.85 9.85
N ARG A 103 23.19 14.99 9.54
CA ARG A 103 22.01 15.02 8.67
C ARG A 103 22.45 14.92 7.21
N ALA A 104 21.79 14.06 6.44
CA ALA A 104 21.94 13.96 5.00
C ALA A 104 20.67 14.49 4.32
N ASN A 105 20.79 15.60 3.61
CA ASN A 105 19.69 16.17 2.83
C ASN A 105 19.84 15.72 1.37
N VAL A 106 18.72 15.45 0.71
CA VAL A 106 18.72 15.18 -0.73
C VAL A 106 17.93 16.28 -1.43
N GLN A 107 18.57 16.95 -2.39
CA GLN A 107 17.91 17.97 -3.20
C GLN A 107 16.99 17.29 -4.22
N ARG A 108 15.78 17.81 -4.36
CA ARG A 108 14.77 17.39 -5.35
C ARG A 108 14.44 18.59 -6.24
N SER A 109 13.96 18.35 -7.46
CA SER A 109 13.43 19.45 -8.28
C SER A 109 12.17 20.01 -7.61
N ASP A 110 11.94 21.31 -7.77
CA ASP A 110 10.73 22.00 -7.29
C ASP A 110 9.54 21.84 -8.25
N ASP A 111 9.65 20.98 -9.28
CA ASP A 111 8.59 20.76 -10.27
C ASP A 111 7.40 20.02 -9.66
N ARG A 112 6.48 20.77 -9.05
CA ARG A 112 5.24 20.23 -8.46
C ARG A 112 4.14 19.96 -9.48
N GLU A 113 4.46 19.95 -10.77
CA GLU A 113 3.50 19.66 -11.83
C GLU A 113 3.02 18.21 -11.70
N ASN A 114 1.87 18.02 -11.04
CA ASN A 114 1.19 16.74 -11.01
C ASN A 114 0.36 16.60 -12.28
N VAL A 115 0.53 15.49 -12.98
CA VAL A 115 -0.33 15.09 -14.08
C VAL A 115 -1.30 14.05 -13.53
N SER A 116 -2.58 14.28 -13.66
CA SER A 116 -3.58 13.27 -13.31
C SER A 116 -3.93 12.44 -14.53
N ILE A 117 -4.10 11.14 -14.33
CA ILE A 117 -4.58 10.21 -15.35
C ILE A 117 -5.93 9.69 -14.89
N MET A 118 -6.96 9.92 -15.69
CA MET A 118 -8.25 9.26 -15.52
C MET A 118 -8.24 7.95 -16.31
N ALA A 119 -8.32 6.85 -15.58
CA ALA A 119 -8.36 5.51 -16.14
C ALA A 119 -9.76 4.93 -16.00
N CYS A 120 -10.31 4.40 -17.08
CA CYS A 120 -11.60 3.72 -17.06
C CYS A 120 -11.51 2.32 -17.66
N VAL A 121 -11.97 1.33 -16.89
CA VAL A 121 -11.87 -0.09 -17.21
C VAL A 121 -13.21 -0.76 -16.92
N SER A 122 -13.64 -1.62 -17.84
CA SER A 122 -14.83 -2.44 -17.68
C SER A 122 -14.55 -3.73 -16.92
N ALA A 123 -15.57 -4.31 -16.29
CA ALA A 123 -15.48 -5.62 -15.65
C ALA A 123 -15.18 -6.75 -16.66
N SER A 124 -15.36 -6.51 -17.97
CA SER A 124 -14.95 -7.43 -19.04
C SER A 124 -13.49 -7.30 -19.48
N GLY A 125 -12.71 -6.41 -18.86
CA GLY A 125 -11.30 -6.18 -19.17
C GLY A 125 -11.04 -5.18 -20.32
N LYS A 126 -12.08 -4.62 -20.95
CA LYS A 126 -11.92 -3.51 -21.90
C LYS A 126 -11.56 -2.21 -21.18
N ARG A 127 -10.72 -1.38 -21.79
CA ARG A 127 -10.30 -0.06 -21.28
C ARG A 127 -10.74 1.05 -22.23
N MET A 128 -11.13 2.19 -21.68
CA MET A 128 -11.27 3.42 -22.47
C MET A 128 -9.90 4.06 -22.70
N LEU A 129 -9.83 5.02 -23.61
CA LEU A 129 -8.64 5.83 -23.80
C LEU A 129 -8.33 6.58 -22.49
N LEU A 130 -7.06 6.59 -22.09
CA LEU A 130 -6.62 7.34 -20.91
C LEU A 130 -6.79 8.83 -21.17
N MET A 131 -7.38 9.54 -20.22
CA MET A 131 -7.45 10.99 -20.26
C MET A 131 -6.38 11.58 -19.35
N TYR A 132 -5.49 12.38 -19.94
CA TYR A 132 -4.47 13.12 -19.21
C TYR A 132 -5.01 14.50 -18.85
N ILE A 133 -4.97 14.81 -17.57
CA ILE A 133 -5.35 16.10 -17.02
C ILE A 133 -4.06 16.81 -16.61
N PHE A 134 -3.76 17.89 -17.32
CA PHE A 134 -2.62 18.74 -17.05
C PHE A 134 -3.06 19.95 -16.22
N MET A 135 -2.10 20.56 -15.52
CA MET A 135 -2.33 21.81 -14.82
C MET A 135 -2.83 22.88 -15.79
N GLY A 136 -3.94 23.53 -15.45
CA GLY A 136 -4.47 24.65 -16.23
C GLY A 136 -3.47 25.82 -16.22
N LYS A 137 -3.30 26.47 -17.37
CA LYS A 137 -2.56 27.73 -17.47
C LYS A 137 -3.55 28.88 -17.30
N HIS A 138 -3.29 29.76 -16.33
CA HIS A 138 -3.96 31.04 -16.20
C HIS A 138 -3.31 32.08 -17.11
#